data_AF-M3F4H6-F1
#
_entry.id   AF-M3F4H6-F1
#
_cell.length_a   1.000
_cell.length_b   1.000
_cell.length_c   1.000
_cell.angle_alpha   90.00
_cell.angle_beta   90.00
_cell.angle_gamma   90.00
#
_symmetry.space_group_name_H-M   'P 1'
#
loop_
_entity.id
_entity.type
_entity.pdbx_description
1 polymer ?
#
loop_
_entity_poly.entity_id
_entity_poly.type
_entity_poly.pdbx_seq_one_letter_code
_entity_poly.pdbx_strand_id
1 'polypeptide(L)'
;MTLAVVRSIGTPRRLATAQEYEDFEQELVDQFLLAGVGAGMADGSIADDRRAIFEFVRFLGRPVWTSGPEDADRFLADQRKVKRLAHSTVQTKAWTLAQFFDPR
;
A
#
# COMPACT_ATOMS: atom_id res chain seq x y z
N MET A 1 12.53 -20.77 -36.98
CA MET A 1 12.24 -19.50 -36.27
C MET A 1 11.50 -19.83 -35.00
N THR A 2 12.08 -19.52 -33.84
CA THR A 2 11.51 -19.81 -32.52
C THR A 2 10.76 -18.56 -32.06
N LEU A 3 9.43 -18.64 -32.01
CA LEU A 3 8.58 -17.56 -31.50
C LEU A 3 8.78 -17.46 -29.98
N ALA A 4 9.14 -16.28 -29.49
CA ALA A 4 9.12 -15.99 -28.05
C ALA A 4 7.68 -16.11 -27.55
N VAL A 5 7.47 -16.93 -26.54
CA VAL A 5 6.15 -17.06 -25.89
C VAL A 5 5.87 -15.76 -25.16
N VAL A 6 5.11 -14.86 -25.80
CA VAL A 6 4.54 -13.68 -25.15
C VAL A 6 3.33 -14.15 -24.35
N ARG A 7 3.48 -14.24 -23.02
CA ARG A 7 2.37 -14.55 -22.12
C ARG A 7 1.54 -13.29 -21.89
N SER A 8 0.22 -13.44 -22.02
CA SER A 8 -0.77 -12.37 -21.80
C SER A 8 -0.67 -11.81 -20.38
N ILE A 9 -0.48 -10.49 -20.29
CA ILE A 9 -0.36 -9.71 -19.05
C ILE A 9 -1.68 -9.72 -18.24
N GLY A 10 -2.81 -10.08 -18.86
CA GLY A 10 -4.15 -10.05 -18.25
C GLY A 10 -4.65 -11.37 -17.66
N THR A 11 -3.82 -12.40 -17.55
CA THR A 11 -4.25 -13.68 -16.95
C THR A 11 -4.03 -13.61 -15.43
N PRO A 12 -5.00 -13.97 -14.57
CA PRO A 12 -4.77 -14.02 -13.12
C PRO A 12 -3.56 -14.91 -12.83
N ARG A 13 -2.45 -14.29 -12.43
CA ARG A 13 -1.21 -14.98 -12.09
C ARG A 13 -1.34 -15.50 -10.67
N ARG A 14 -1.18 -16.81 -10.50
CA ARG A 14 -1.00 -17.37 -9.15
C ARG A 14 0.39 -16.95 -8.66
N LEU A 15 0.44 -16.09 -7.65
CA LEU A 15 1.68 -15.78 -6.93
C LEU A 15 2.16 -17.09 -6.29
N ALA A 16 3.36 -17.53 -6.65
CA ALA A 16 3.88 -18.84 -6.25
C ALA A 16 5.09 -18.73 -5.32
N THR A 17 5.78 -17.59 -5.33
CA THR A 17 7.02 -17.35 -4.57
C THR A 17 6.91 -16.11 -3.69
N ALA A 18 7.66 -16.08 -2.58
CA ALA A 18 7.69 -14.94 -1.67
C ALA A 18 8.07 -13.63 -2.41
N GLN A 19 9.01 -13.69 -3.36
CA GLN A 19 9.38 -12.54 -4.18
C GLN A 19 8.19 -12.00 -4.99
N GLU A 20 7.38 -12.87 -5.60
CA GLU A 20 6.21 -12.42 -6.36
C GLU A 20 5.16 -11.75 -5.45
N TYR A 21 5.04 -12.19 -4.19
CA TYR A 21 4.18 -11.53 -3.21
C TYR A 21 4.70 -10.12 -2.85
N GLU A 22 6.01 -9.99 -2.63
CA GLU A 22 6.65 -8.70 -2.34
C GLU A 22 6.58 -7.74 -3.53
N ASP A 23 6.83 -8.23 -4.74
CA ASP A 23 6.75 -7.46 -5.97
C ASP A 23 5.32 -6.96 -6.22
N PHE A 24 4.33 -7.82 -6.01
CA PHE A 24 2.93 -7.44 -6.15
C PHE A 24 2.50 -6.42 -5.09
N GLU A 25 2.96 -6.57 -3.85
CA GLU A 25 2.72 -5.57 -2.80
C GLU A 25 3.32 -4.20 -3.18
N GLN A 26 4.53 -4.17 -3.72
CA GLN A 26 5.14 -2.95 -4.24
C GLN A 26 4.35 -2.36 -5.40
N GLU A 27 3.89 -3.19 -6.35
CA GLU A 27 3.10 -2.75 -7.49
C GLU A 27 1.78 -2.09 -7.05
N LEU A 28 1.08 -2.63 -6.05
CA LEU A 28 -0.14 -2.03 -5.49
C LEU A 28 0.13 -0.63 -4.92
N VAL A 29 1.23 -0.47 -4.18
CA VAL A 29 1.63 0.83 -3.63
C VAL A 29 1.99 1.80 -4.75
N ASP A 30 2.77 1.36 -5.73
CA ASP A 30 3.19 2.22 -6.84
C ASP A 30 2.01 2.65 -7.71
N GLN A 31 1.03 1.79 -7.96
CA GLN A 31 -0.20 2.15 -8.68
C GLN A 31 -1.02 3.21 -7.93
N PHE A 32 -1.14 3.08 -6.60
CA PHE A 32 -1.81 4.08 -5.78
C PHE A 32 -1.10 5.45 -5.88
N LEU A 33 0.22 5.47 -5.73
CA LEU A 33 1.01 6.70 -5.81
C LEU A 33 0.98 7.31 -7.22
N LEU A 34 1.05 6.49 -8.26
CA LEU A 34 0.93 6.93 -9.65
C LEU A 34 -0.42 7.61 -9.91
N ALA A 35 -1.50 7.10 -9.33
CA ALA A 35 -2.80 7.75 -9.40
C ALA A 35 -2.81 9.10 -8.67
N GLY A 36 -2.16 9.21 -7.51
CA GLY A 36 -1.98 10.48 -6.80
C GLY A 36 -1.20 11.52 -7.62
N VAL A 37 -0.12 11.08 -8.29
CA VAL A 37 0.63 11.92 -9.23
C VAL A 37 -0.26 12.39 -10.37
N GLY A 38 -1.06 11.50 -10.96
CA GLY A 38 -2.04 11.84 -11.99
C GLY A 38 -3.13 12.81 -11.53
N ALA A 39 -3.43 12.84 -10.23
CA ALA A 39 -4.35 13.78 -9.59
C ALA A 39 -3.69 15.12 -9.19
N GLY A 40 -2.39 15.31 -9.46
CA GLY A 40 -1.66 16.54 -9.17
C GLY A 40 -1.25 16.71 -7.70
N MET A 41 -1.13 15.61 -6.94
CA MET A 41 -0.59 15.66 -5.57
C MET A 41 0.88 16.08 -5.57
N ALA A 42 1.28 16.83 -4.55
CA ALA A 42 2.67 17.28 -4.39
C ALA A 42 3.60 16.10 -4.01
N ASP A 43 4.86 16.16 -4.45
CA ASP A 43 5.86 15.12 -4.18
C ASP A 43 6.02 14.80 -2.69
N GLY A 44 5.92 15.83 -1.82
CA GLY A 44 5.96 15.64 -0.38
C GLY A 44 4.80 14.79 0.15
N SER A 45 3.59 15.01 -0.37
CA SER A 45 2.41 14.21 -0.02
C SER A 45 2.57 12.77 -0.50
N ILE A 46 3.05 12.58 -1.74
CA ILE A 46 3.33 11.24 -2.29
C ILE A 46 4.36 10.49 -1.44
N ALA A 47 5.41 11.17 -0.99
CA ALA A 47 6.44 10.58 -0.13
C ALA A 47 5.88 10.21 1.25
N ASP A 48 5.04 11.07 1.84
CA ASP A 48 4.39 10.81 3.13
C ASP A 48 3.38 9.66 3.05
N ASP A 49 2.61 9.59 1.97
CA ASP A 49 1.67 8.51 1.70
C ASP A 49 2.39 7.17 1.53
N ARG A 50 3.45 7.15 0.70
CA ARG A 50 4.31 5.96 0.54
C ARG A 50 4.81 5.50 1.89
N ARG A 51 5.35 6.41 2.70
CA ARG A 51 5.86 6.09 4.04
C ARG A 51 4.77 5.53 4.95
N ALA A 52 3.58 6.12 4.96
CA ALA A 52 2.47 5.65 5.78
C ALA A 52 2.07 4.22 5.42
N ILE A 53 1.98 3.90 4.13
CA ILE A 53 1.61 2.57 3.64
C ILE A 53 2.70 1.55 3.98
N PHE A 54 3.98 1.85 3.74
CA PHE A 54 5.07 0.93 4.11
C PHE A 54 5.18 0.70 5.63
N GLU A 55 4.88 1.71 6.45
CA GLU A 55 4.79 1.51 7.90
C GLU A 55 3.64 0.58 8.29
N PHE A 56 2.50 0.66 7.60
CA PHE A 56 1.36 -0.24 7.82
C PHE A 56 1.66 -1.67 7.36
N VAL A 57 2.24 -1.86 6.17
CA VAL A 57 2.70 -3.16 5.67
C VAL A 57 3.63 -3.85 6.68
N ARG A 58 4.64 -3.11 7.17
CA ARG A 58 5.57 -3.63 8.18
C ARG A 58 4.89 -3.97 9.49
N PHE A 59 3.86 -3.21 9.88
CA PHE A 59 3.07 -3.48 11.07
C PHE A 59 2.22 -4.74 10.94
N LEU A 60 1.68 -5.02 9.74
CA LEU A 60 0.87 -6.20 9.47
C LEU A 60 1.70 -7.49 9.53
N GLY A 61 2.91 -7.48 8.94
CA GLY A 61 3.74 -8.68 8.80
C GLY A 61 3.16 -9.74 7.86
N ARG A 62 2.15 -9.36 7.05
CA ARG A 62 1.48 -10.16 6.03
C ARG A 62 1.05 -9.25 4.88
N PRO A 63 0.75 -9.79 3.69
CA PRO A 63 0.44 -8.96 2.53
C PRO A 63 -0.75 -8.02 2.75
N VAL A 64 -0.63 -6.77 2.31
CA VAL A 64 -1.56 -5.68 2.63
C VAL A 64 -3.01 -5.94 2.20
N TRP A 65 -3.22 -6.65 1.09
CA TRP A 65 -4.56 -7.01 0.59
C TRP A 65 -5.28 -8.08 1.44
N THR A 66 -4.59 -8.66 2.43
CA THR A 66 -5.18 -9.58 3.42
C THR A 66 -5.64 -8.87 4.69
N SER A 67 -5.45 -7.56 4.78
CA SER A 67 -5.83 -6.77 5.96
C SER A 67 -7.33 -6.44 5.99
N GLY A 68 -7.85 -6.27 7.21
CA GLY A 68 -9.20 -5.78 7.47
C GLY A 68 -9.22 -4.45 8.22
N PRO A 69 -10.39 -3.82 8.38
CA PRO A 69 -10.54 -2.57 9.14
C PRO A 69 -9.96 -2.65 10.57
N GLU A 70 -10.07 -3.81 11.23
CA GLU A 70 -9.52 -4.05 12.56
C GLU A 70 -7.99 -3.93 12.62
N ASP A 71 -7.29 -4.23 11.52
CA ASP A 71 -5.84 -4.06 11.45
C ASP A 71 -5.46 -2.58 11.36
N ALA A 72 -6.23 -1.78 10.60
CA ALA A 72 -6.04 -0.34 10.51
C ALA A 72 -6.28 0.34 11.86
N ASP A 73 -7.35 -0.05 12.57
CA ASP A 73 -7.63 0.45 13.93
C ASP A 73 -6.49 0.12 14.90
N ARG A 74 -5.98 -1.11 14.85
CA ARG A 74 -4.86 -1.55 15.69
C ARG A 74 -3.59 -0.75 15.37
N PHE A 75 -3.30 -0.52 14.09
CA PHE A 75 -2.17 0.28 13.63
C PHE A 75 -2.27 1.74 14.09
N LEU A 76 -3.43 2.38 13.91
CA LEU A 76 -3.65 3.77 14.31
C LEU A 76 -3.62 3.93 15.84
N ALA A 77 -4.12 2.93 16.58
CA ALA A 77 -3.98 2.87 18.02
C ALA A 77 -2.51 2.77 18.47
N ASP A 78 -1.69 1.94 17.78
CA ASP A 78 -0.24 1.88 18.00
C ASP A 78 0.45 3.23 17.71
N GLN A 79 0.12 3.87 16.58
CA GLN A 79 0.67 5.17 16.20
C GLN A 79 0.40 6.23 17.27
N ARG A 80 -0.82 6.24 17.83
CA ARG A 80 -1.24 7.19 18.85
C ARG A 80 -0.69 6.87 20.24
N LYS A 81 -0.76 5.62 20.68
CA LYS A 81 -0.52 5.24 22.08
C LYS A 81 0.92 4.83 22.34
N VAL A 82 1.52 4.08 21.42
CA VAL A 82 2.88 3.55 21.55
C VAL A 82 3.88 4.54 20.99
N LYS A 83 3.72 4.93 19.72
CA LYS A 83 4.63 5.90 19.09
C LYS A 83 4.38 7.35 19.50
N ARG A 84 3.25 7.64 20.15
CA ARG A 84 2.86 8.97 20.65
C ARG A 84 2.97 10.07 19.57
N LEU A 85 2.61 9.73 18.34
CA LEU A 85 2.61 10.69 17.25
C LEU A 85 1.57 11.79 17.47
N ALA A 86 1.81 12.96 16.88
CA ALA A 86 0.86 14.06 16.90
C ALA A 86 -0.48 13.64 16.26
N HIS A 87 -1.58 14.22 16.74
CA HIS A 87 -2.92 13.88 16.26
C HIS A 87 -3.06 14.10 14.75
N SER A 88 -2.52 15.21 14.22
CA SER A 88 -2.51 15.50 12.79
C SER A 88 -1.77 14.43 11.99
N THR A 89 -0.63 13.94 12.47
CA THR A 89 0.12 12.87 11.81
C THR A 89 -0.66 11.55 11.78
N VAL A 90 -1.32 11.20 12.88
CA VAL A 90 -2.18 9.99 12.92
C VAL A 90 -3.36 10.13 11.97
N GLN A 91 -3.95 11.32 11.90
CA GLN A 91 -5.04 11.63 10.98
C GLN A 91 -4.61 11.53 9.52
N THR A 92 -3.46 12.09 9.14
CA THR A 92 -2.91 11.95 7.79
C THR A 92 -2.72 10.47 7.43
N LYS A 93 -2.12 9.67 8.31
CA LYS A 93 -1.97 8.22 8.08
C LYS A 93 -3.31 7.51 7.92
N ALA A 94 -4.32 7.87 8.70
CA ALA A 94 -5.67 7.32 8.57
C ALA A 94 -6.30 7.66 7.22
N TRP A 95 -6.14 8.90 6.74
CA TRP A 95 -6.61 9.31 5.42
C TRP A 95 -5.89 8.60 4.29
N THR A 96 -4.57 8.46 4.34
CA THR A 96 -3.81 7.68 3.35
C THR A 96 -4.33 6.25 3.28
N LEU A 97 -4.51 5.59 4.43
CA LEU A 97 -5.01 4.21 4.47
C LEU A 97 -6.44 4.10 3.93
N ALA A 98 -7.32 5.03 4.29
CA ALA A 98 -8.68 5.06 3.77
C ALA A 98 -8.70 5.18 2.23
N GLN A 99 -7.89 6.08 1.66
CA GLN A 99 -7.79 6.27 0.21
C GLN A 99 -7.12 5.09 -0.50
N PHE A 100 -6.15 4.44 0.12
CA PHE A 100 -5.47 3.27 -0.44
C PHE A 100 -6.43 2.08 -0.62
N PHE A 101 -7.39 1.91 0.29
CA PHE A 101 -8.39 0.83 0.23
C PHE A 101 -9.72 1.24 -0.41
N ASP A 102 -9.85 2.47 -0.90
CA ASP A 102 -11.10 2.94 -1.52
C ASP A 102 -11.29 2.30 -2.91
N PRO A 103 -12.37 1.55 -3.15
CA PRO A 103 -12.68 1.03 -4.47
C PRO A 103 -13.11 2.18 -5.40
N ARG A 104 -12.21 2.62 -6.29
CA ARG A 104 -12.54 3.54 -7.39
C ARG A 104 -13.27 2.84 -8.53
#